data_AF-A0A2D4GPF1-F1
#
_entry.id   AF-A0A2D4GPF1-F1
#
_cell.length_a   1.000
_cell.length_b   1.000
_cell.length_c   1.000
_cell.angle_alpha   90.00
_cell.angle_beta   90.00
_cell.angle_gamma   90.00
#
_symmetry.space_group_name_H-M   'P 1'
#
loop_
_entity.id
_entity.type
_entity.pdbx_description
1 polymer ?
#
loop_
_entity_poly.entity_id
_entity_poly.type
_entity_poly.pdbx_seq_one_letter_code
_entity_poly.pdbx_strand_id
1 'polypeptide(L)'
;MRLPNSTTAFVRKDALPLGTFSKYTWHITNILQVKQIFDTLEMPLEITRSFIQNRDGTYEPFRCPRVEVESIAETYGRLEKQPVLRPLELKTFLKVGNTSPDQKEPTPFIIEWIPDILPQSKIGELRIKFEYGHYRNGHPADYQEQCPSLEQQALEILTFP
;
A
#
# COMPACT_ATOMS: atom_id res chain seq x y z
N MET A 1 5.44 0.69 -22.35
CA MET A 1 5.99 0.15 -21.09
C MET A 1 7.48 -0.10 -21.22
N ARG A 2 8.25 0.10 -20.14
CA ARG A 2 9.69 -0.18 -20.12
C ARG A 2 9.93 -1.70 -20.10
N LEU A 3 11.03 -2.13 -20.73
CA LEU A 3 11.51 -3.51 -20.65
C LEU A 3 11.80 -3.92 -19.19
N PRO A 4 11.68 -5.21 -18.85
CA PRO A 4 12.00 -5.71 -17.51
C PRO A 4 13.45 -5.40 -17.15
N ASN A 5 13.67 -5.09 -15.89
CA ASN A 5 15.02 -4.88 -15.35
C ASN A 5 15.81 -6.19 -15.33
N SER A 6 15.13 -7.33 -15.19
CA SER A 6 15.75 -8.65 -15.17
C SER A 6 14.86 -9.70 -15.83
N THR A 7 15.47 -10.64 -16.52
CA THR A 7 14.85 -11.86 -17.05
C THR A 7 15.64 -13.05 -16.56
N THR A 8 15.00 -13.99 -15.88
CA THR A 8 15.65 -15.16 -15.28
C THR A 8 14.90 -16.44 -15.59
N ALA A 9 15.61 -17.56 -15.65
CA ALA A 9 15.01 -18.88 -15.62
C ALA A 9 14.67 -19.22 -14.16
N PHE A 10 13.39 -19.45 -13.88
CA PHE A 10 12.86 -19.78 -12.57
C PHE A 10 12.45 -21.25 -12.54
N VAL A 11 13.09 -22.04 -11.68
CA VAL A 11 12.78 -23.47 -11.52
C VAL A 11 11.86 -23.65 -10.31
N ARG A 12 10.68 -24.24 -10.52
CA ARG A 12 9.70 -24.55 -9.46
C ARG A 12 9.65 -26.07 -9.26
N LYS A 13 10.03 -26.51 -8.05
CA LYS A 13 10.15 -27.94 -7.71
C LYS A 13 9.16 -28.41 -6.63
N ASP A 14 8.64 -27.49 -5.83
CA ASP A 14 7.88 -27.82 -4.61
C ASP A 14 6.38 -27.49 -4.73
N ALA A 15 5.95 -26.88 -5.84
CA ALA A 15 4.57 -26.51 -6.09
C ALA A 15 4.22 -26.63 -7.57
N LEU A 16 3.01 -27.12 -7.88
CA LEU A 16 2.53 -27.19 -9.25
C LEU A 16 2.27 -25.79 -9.83
N PRO A 17 2.41 -25.60 -11.15
CA PRO A 17 3.00 -26.54 -12.09
C PRO A 17 4.52 -26.61 -11.92
N LEU A 18 5.05 -27.83 -11.90
CA LEU A 18 6.48 -28.09 -11.80
C LEU A 18 7.13 -27.78 -13.14
N GLY A 19 8.32 -27.16 -13.12
CA GLY A 19 9.05 -26.87 -14.35
C GLY A 19 10.00 -25.70 -14.25
N THR A 20 10.53 -25.32 -15.41
CA THR A 20 11.38 -24.14 -15.59
C THR A 20 10.62 -23.11 -16.41
N PHE A 21 10.49 -21.91 -15.88
CA PHE A 21 9.72 -20.83 -16.46
C PHE A 21 10.60 -19.59 -16.69
N SER A 22 10.26 -18.77 -17.68
CA SER A 22 10.84 -17.43 -17.80
C SER A 22 10.13 -16.48 -16.84
N LYS A 23 10.90 -15.85 -15.96
CA LYS A 23 10.40 -14.82 -15.04
C LYS A 23 10.96 -13.46 -15.42
N TYR A 24 10.06 -12.52 -15.66
CA TYR A 24 10.36 -11.12 -15.90
C TYR A 24 10.15 -10.33 -14.61
N THR A 25 11.10 -9.47 -14.26
CA THR A 25 11.03 -8.68 -13.03
C THR A 25 11.30 -7.22 -13.33
N TRP A 26 10.38 -6.35 -12.91
CA TRP A 26 10.53 -4.91 -12.91
C TRP A 26 10.74 -4.41 -11.49
N HIS A 27 11.78 -3.62 -11.29
CA HIS A 27 12.04 -2.89 -10.06
C HIS A 27 11.82 -1.40 -10.35
N ILE A 28 10.71 -0.87 -9.85
CA ILE A 28 10.30 0.50 -10.09
C ILE A 28 10.58 1.30 -8.82
N THR A 29 11.55 2.22 -8.89
CA THR A 29 11.94 3.07 -7.75
C THR A 29 11.40 4.50 -7.86
N ASN A 30 10.54 4.77 -8.83
CA ASN A 30 9.91 6.07 -9.03
C ASN A 30 8.38 5.94 -8.87
N ILE A 31 7.83 6.62 -7.87
CA ILE A 31 6.40 6.60 -7.55
C ILE A 31 5.50 7.09 -8.70
N LEU A 32 5.98 8.04 -9.52
CA LEU A 32 5.22 8.54 -10.66
C LEU A 32 5.08 7.47 -11.76
N GLN A 33 6.08 6.62 -11.93
CA GLN A 33 5.99 5.48 -12.86
C GLN A 33 4.97 4.46 -12.37
N VAL A 34 4.93 4.19 -11.05
CA VAL A 34 3.91 3.33 -10.47
C VAL A 34 2.52 3.89 -10.75
N LYS A 35 2.32 5.21 -10.52
CA LYS A 35 1.05 5.86 -10.85
C LYS A 35 0.71 5.72 -12.32
N GLN A 36 1.63 6.01 -13.24
CA GLN A 36 1.37 5.87 -14.68
C GLN A 36 0.96 4.45 -15.12
N ILE A 37 1.43 3.41 -14.43
CA ILE A 37 1.13 2.01 -14.77
C ILE A 37 -0.23 1.58 -14.22
N PHE A 38 -0.55 1.96 -12.97
CA PHE A 38 -1.72 1.44 -12.25
C PHE A 38 -2.88 2.43 -12.12
N ASP A 39 -2.71 3.69 -12.50
CA ASP A 39 -3.76 4.70 -12.49
C ASP A 39 -4.65 4.52 -13.72
N THR A 40 -5.84 3.97 -13.51
CA THR A 40 -6.82 3.71 -14.57
C THR A 40 -8.11 4.49 -14.30
N LEU A 41 -8.93 4.70 -15.33
CA LEU A 41 -10.21 5.41 -15.19
C LEU A 41 -11.18 4.67 -14.26
N GLU A 42 -11.19 3.35 -14.32
CA GLU A 42 -12.05 2.50 -13.49
C GLU A 42 -11.49 2.34 -12.07
N MET A 43 -10.16 2.29 -11.94
CA MET A 43 -9.47 2.15 -10.66
C MET A 43 -8.33 3.17 -10.57
N PRO A 44 -8.60 4.39 -10.09
CA PRO A 44 -7.58 5.40 -9.89
C PRO A 44 -6.66 5.01 -8.72
N LEU A 45 -5.36 5.21 -8.91
CA LEU A 45 -4.36 4.95 -7.89
C LEU A 45 -4.15 6.18 -7.00
N GLU A 46 -4.55 6.04 -5.73
CA GLU A 46 -4.21 6.97 -4.66
C GLU A 46 -2.89 6.55 -4.00
N ILE A 47 -1.81 7.29 -4.25
CA ILE A 47 -0.51 7.08 -3.59
C ILE A 47 -0.61 7.21 -2.07
N THR A 48 -1.59 7.96 -1.62
CA THR A 48 -1.82 8.30 -0.23
C THR A 48 -3.31 8.43 -0.02
N ARG A 49 -3.85 7.74 0.99
CA ARG A 49 -5.26 7.76 1.35
C ARG A 49 -5.41 8.05 2.83
N SER A 50 -6.27 9.03 3.16
CA SER A 50 -6.64 9.36 4.53
C SER A 50 -7.92 8.64 4.95
N PHE A 51 -8.05 8.36 6.24
CA PHE A 51 -9.16 7.67 6.86
C PHE A 51 -9.51 8.30 8.21
N ILE A 52 -10.78 8.25 8.58
CA ILE A 52 -11.25 8.50 9.96
C ILE A 52 -11.53 7.15 10.61
N GLN A 53 -11.07 6.97 11.85
CA GLN A 53 -11.52 5.88 12.69
C GLN A 53 -12.77 6.28 13.46
N ASN A 54 -13.85 5.56 13.24
CA ASN A 54 -15.12 5.73 13.94
C ASN A 54 -15.04 5.15 15.36
N ARG A 55 -16.00 5.54 16.22
CA ARG A 55 -16.07 5.06 17.61
C ARG A 55 -16.28 3.54 17.73
N ASP A 56 -16.88 2.94 16.70
CA ASP A 56 -17.11 1.49 16.59
C ASP A 56 -15.87 0.72 16.07
N GLY A 57 -14.78 1.43 15.77
CA GLY A 57 -13.54 0.86 15.25
C GLY A 57 -13.48 0.72 13.73
N THR A 58 -14.57 1.05 13.01
CA THR A 58 -14.57 1.04 11.54
C THR A 58 -13.75 2.21 10.97
N TYR A 59 -13.33 2.07 9.71
CA TYR A 59 -12.59 3.12 8.99
C TYR A 59 -13.38 3.59 7.78
N GLU A 60 -13.50 4.91 7.63
CA GLU A 60 -14.09 5.53 6.45
C GLU A 60 -13.06 6.39 5.71
N PRO A 61 -13.05 6.41 4.36
CA PRO A 61 -12.17 7.29 3.61
C PRO A 61 -12.44 8.75 3.94
N PHE A 62 -11.41 9.46 4.38
CA PHE A 62 -11.49 10.90 4.61
C PHE A 62 -11.01 11.66 3.38
N ARG A 63 -11.86 12.55 2.90
CA ARG A 63 -11.51 13.52 1.87
C ARG A 63 -11.58 14.90 2.50
N CYS A 64 -10.45 15.59 2.63
CA CYS A 64 -10.46 16.99 3.04
C CYS A 64 -11.44 17.75 2.15
N PRO A 65 -12.44 18.44 2.72
CA PRO A 65 -13.24 19.39 1.97
C PRO A 65 -12.25 20.35 1.30
N ARG A 66 -12.38 20.57 0.00
CA ARG A 66 -11.62 21.61 -0.68
C ARG A 66 -12.06 22.92 -0.05
N VAL A 67 -11.23 23.47 0.85
CA VAL A 67 -11.47 24.80 1.39
C VAL A 67 -11.17 25.74 0.23
N GLU A 68 -12.23 26.23 -0.42
CA GLU A 68 -12.12 27.40 -1.28
C GLU A 68 -11.60 28.52 -0.38
N VAL A 69 -10.37 28.95 -0.62
CA VAL A 69 -9.73 30.02 0.14
C VAL A 69 -10.39 31.32 -0.30
N GLU A 70 -11.57 31.61 0.24
CA GLU A 70 -12.02 32.99 0.32
C GLU A 70 -11.08 33.69 1.30
N SER A 71 -10.45 34.76 0.82
CA SER A 71 -9.43 35.52 1.53
C SER A 71 -10.00 36.11 2.82
N ILE A 72 -9.91 35.38 3.92
CA ILE A 72 -10.16 35.86 5.28
C ILE A 72 -8.98 36.72 5.77
N ALA A 73 -8.66 37.77 5.02
CA ALA A 73 -8.14 38.97 5.64
C ALA A 73 -9.37 39.70 6.18
N GLU A 74 -9.57 39.69 7.50
CA GLU A 74 -10.14 40.80 8.33
C GLU A 74 -11.03 40.42 9.53
N THR A 75 -11.40 39.15 9.80
CA THR A 75 -12.46 38.91 10.82
C THR A 75 -12.16 37.98 12.00
N TYR A 76 -10.92 37.86 12.49
CA TYR A 76 -10.69 37.14 13.76
C TYR A 76 -9.80 37.88 14.76
N GLY A 77 -10.34 38.99 15.26
CA GLY A 77 -10.11 39.34 16.65
C GLY A 77 -10.78 38.30 17.56
N ARG A 78 -9.98 37.66 18.42
CA ARG A 78 -10.41 36.99 19.67
C ARG A 78 -11.52 35.93 19.54
N LEU A 79 -11.12 34.69 19.24
CA LEU A 79 -11.82 33.52 19.80
C LEU A 79 -10.82 32.69 20.62
N GLU A 80 -11.06 32.63 21.93
CA GLU A 80 -10.30 31.82 22.86
C GLU A 80 -10.28 30.35 22.42
N LYS A 81 -9.09 29.75 22.50
CA LYS A 81 -8.74 28.33 22.43
C LYS A 81 -9.92 27.35 22.54
N GLN A 82 -10.70 27.18 21.47
CA GLN A 82 -11.39 25.92 21.26
C GLN A 82 -10.28 24.90 20.91
N PRO A 83 -10.16 23.79 21.64
CA PRO A 83 -9.36 22.69 21.12
C PRO A 83 -10.03 22.27 19.82
N VAL A 84 -9.32 22.49 18.70
CA VAL A 84 -9.73 21.95 17.42
C VAL A 84 -9.75 20.44 17.60
N LEU A 85 -10.94 19.87 17.83
CA LEU A 85 -11.15 18.43 17.86
C LEU A 85 -10.84 17.93 16.46
N ARG A 86 -9.58 17.55 16.21
CA ARG A 86 -9.21 16.86 14.98
C ARG A 86 -9.67 15.42 15.13
N PRO A 87 -10.55 14.93 14.22
CA PRO A 87 -10.83 13.50 14.13
C PRO A 87 -9.50 12.73 14.06
N LEU A 88 -9.48 11.50 14.59
CA LEU A 88 -8.29 10.66 14.50
C LEU A 88 -7.99 10.40 13.02
N GLU A 89 -7.04 11.15 12.46
CA GLU A 89 -6.68 11.04 11.06
C GLU A 89 -5.61 9.96 10.92
N LEU A 90 -5.97 8.92 10.18
CA LEU A 90 -5.06 7.87 9.77
C LEU A 90 -4.76 8.06 8.29
N LYS A 91 -3.53 7.83 7.89
CA LYS A 91 -3.10 8.03 6.52
C LYS A 91 -2.19 6.91 6.10
N THR A 92 -2.56 6.18 5.06
CA THR A 92 -1.73 5.13 4.46
C THR A 92 -1.11 5.65 3.19
N PHE A 93 0.17 5.36 2.96
CA PHE A 93 0.88 5.81 1.76
C PHE A 93 1.82 4.73 1.24
N LEU A 94 2.03 4.73 -0.08
CA LEU A 94 2.96 3.81 -0.73
C LEU A 94 4.41 4.29 -0.56
N LYS A 95 5.31 3.38 -0.18
CA LYS A 95 6.74 3.65 -0.05
C LYS A 95 7.46 3.20 -1.32
N VAL A 96 7.89 4.16 -2.15
CA VAL A 96 8.64 3.88 -3.38
C VAL A 96 9.74 4.93 -3.56
N GLY A 97 10.95 4.47 -3.88
CA GLY A 97 12.13 5.32 -4.01
C GLY A 97 12.72 5.69 -2.65
N ASN A 98 13.35 6.86 -2.57
CA ASN A 98 13.93 7.39 -1.35
C ASN A 98 12.85 8.12 -0.54
N THR A 99 12.32 7.46 0.48
CA THR A 99 11.21 7.98 1.31
C THR A 99 11.67 8.50 2.68
N SER A 100 12.94 8.28 3.03
CA SER A 100 13.58 8.75 4.25
C SER A 100 14.97 9.32 3.95
N PRO A 101 15.43 10.37 4.64
CA PRO A 101 16.77 10.94 4.45
C PRO A 101 17.90 9.95 4.79
N ASP A 102 17.68 9.02 5.72
CA ASP A 102 18.69 8.05 6.18
C ASP A 102 18.74 6.77 5.33
N GLN A 103 17.93 6.71 4.27
CA GLN A 103 17.75 5.53 3.45
C GLN A 103 18.92 5.32 2.47
N LYS A 104 19.68 4.23 2.67
CA LYS A 104 20.84 3.89 1.83
C LYS A 104 20.46 3.41 0.43
N GLU A 105 19.41 2.60 0.30
CA GLU A 105 18.94 2.04 -0.97
C GLU A 105 17.46 2.37 -1.18
N PRO A 106 17.02 2.75 -2.40
CA PRO A 106 15.63 3.10 -2.67
C PRO A 106 14.70 1.88 -2.53
N THR A 107 13.50 2.10 -1.99
CA THR A 107 12.48 1.04 -1.83
C THR A 107 11.84 0.75 -3.19
N PRO A 108 11.91 -0.47 -3.74
CA PRO A 108 11.33 -0.78 -5.03
C PRO A 108 9.86 -1.18 -4.92
N PHE A 109 9.05 -0.76 -5.89
CA PHE A 109 7.80 -1.43 -6.25
C PHE A 109 8.13 -2.53 -7.27
N ILE A 110 7.82 -3.79 -6.93
CA ILE A 110 8.25 -4.96 -7.71
C ILE A 110 7.05 -5.57 -8.44
N ILE A 111 7.22 -5.78 -9.74
CA ILE A 111 6.32 -6.58 -10.55
C ILE A 111 7.09 -7.81 -11.03
N GLU A 112 6.55 -9.00 -10.80
CA GLU A 112 7.06 -10.26 -11.34
C GLU A 112 5.99 -10.89 -12.22
N TRP A 113 6.37 -11.27 -13.43
CA TRP A 113 5.48 -11.88 -14.40
C TRP A 113 6.07 -13.19 -14.93
N ILE A 114 5.27 -14.24 -14.88
CA ILE A 114 5.53 -15.53 -15.53
C ILE A 114 4.38 -15.77 -16.51
N PRO A 115 4.57 -15.60 -17.83
CA PRO A 115 3.46 -15.63 -18.79
C PRO A 115 2.83 -17.01 -18.98
N ASP A 116 3.63 -18.06 -18.92
CA ASP A 116 3.24 -19.39 -19.37
C ASP A 116 3.28 -20.40 -18.23
N ILE A 117 2.70 -20.04 -17.09
CA ILE A 117 2.62 -20.96 -15.95
C ILE A 117 1.76 -22.17 -16.30
N LEU A 118 0.68 -21.98 -17.08
CA LEU A 118 -0.10 -23.05 -17.72
C LEU A 118 -0.26 -22.75 -19.21
N PRO A 119 0.66 -23.24 -20.07
CA PRO A 119 0.74 -22.84 -21.48
C PRO A 119 -0.51 -23.18 -22.30
N GLN A 120 -1.10 -24.35 -22.09
CA GLN A 120 -2.28 -24.80 -22.84
C GLN A 120 -3.49 -23.90 -22.60
N SER A 121 -3.64 -23.41 -21.37
CA SER A 121 -4.73 -22.51 -20.98
C SER A 121 -4.40 -21.03 -21.18
N LYS A 122 -3.16 -20.70 -21.62
CA LYS A 122 -2.65 -19.33 -21.76
C LYS A 122 -2.75 -18.52 -20.46
N ILE A 123 -2.54 -19.18 -19.32
CA ILE A 123 -2.55 -18.55 -18.01
C ILE A 123 -1.12 -18.27 -17.58
N GLY A 124 -0.90 -17.07 -17.03
CA GLY A 124 0.32 -16.66 -16.38
C GLY A 124 0.11 -16.29 -14.91
N GLU A 125 1.20 -16.07 -14.20
CA GLU A 125 1.25 -15.69 -12.79
C GLU A 125 1.84 -14.28 -12.66
N LEU A 126 1.05 -13.34 -12.14
CA LEU A 126 1.47 -11.98 -11.83
C LEU A 126 1.62 -11.84 -10.31
N ARG A 127 2.79 -11.39 -9.86
CA ARG A 127 3.05 -11.07 -8.45
C ARG A 127 3.47 -9.61 -8.32
N ILE A 128 2.80 -8.89 -7.44
CA ILE A 128 3.09 -7.49 -7.10
C ILE A 128 3.59 -7.45 -5.66
N LYS A 129 4.73 -6.79 -5.42
CA LYS A 129 5.24 -6.55 -4.06
C LYS A 129 5.54 -5.07 -3.89
N PHE A 130 5.16 -4.54 -2.75
CA PHE A 130 5.38 -3.14 -2.40
C PHE A 130 5.38 -2.99 -0.89
N GLU A 131 5.92 -1.87 -0.43
CA GLU A 131 5.85 -1.46 0.96
C GLU A 131 4.92 -0.26 1.11
N TYR A 132 4.32 -0.13 2.28
CA TYR A 132 3.49 1.01 2.65
C TYR A 132 3.83 1.49 4.07
N GLY A 133 3.37 2.69 4.38
CA GLY A 133 3.50 3.28 5.71
C GLY A 133 2.18 3.87 6.18
N HIS A 134 2.15 4.18 7.48
CA HIS A 134 1.02 4.81 8.13
C HIS A 134 1.45 6.07 8.88
N TYR A 135 0.62 7.09 8.81
CA TYR A 135 0.63 8.19 9.77
C TYR A 135 -0.62 8.11 10.64
N ARG A 136 -0.44 8.41 11.91
CA ARG A 136 -1.52 8.63 12.88
C ARG A 136 -1.37 10.01 13.47
N ASN A 137 -2.37 10.87 13.25
CA ASN A 137 -2.35 12.27 13.69
C ASN A 137 -1.08 13.04 13.26
N GLY A 138 -0.53 12.73 12.08
CA GLY A 138 0.68 13.36 11.55
C GLY A 138 2.01 12.77 12.02
N HIS A 139 2.00 11.77 12.91
CA HIS A 139 3.20 11.05 13.33
C HIS A 139 3.29 9.69 12.63
N PRO A 140 4.49 9.23 12.23
CA PRO A 140 4.65 7.90 11.66
C PRO A 140 4.20 6.87 12.72
N ALA A 141 3.32 5.98 12.30
CA ALA A 141 2.86 4.89 13.15
C ALA A 141 3.71 3.66 12.83
N ASP A 142 4.67 3.37 13.71
CA ASP A 142 5.41 2.12 13.68
C ASP A 142 4.50 1.02 14.23
N TYR A 143 3.69 0.45 13.35
CA TYR A 143 3.01 -0.80 13.65
C TYR A 143 4.05 -1.91 13.56
N GLN A 144 4.60 -2.35 14.70
CA GLN A 144 5.04 -3.73 14.80
C GLN A 144 3.82 -4.60 14.49
N GLU A 145 3.91 -5.42 13.45
CA GLU A 145 2.94 -6.48 13.20
C GLU A 145 2.92 -7.43 14.41
N GLN A 146 2.13 -7.11 15.43
CA GLN A 146 1.48 -8.15 16.21
C GLN A 146 0.35 -8.66 15.33
N CYS A 147 0.73 -9.49 14.35
CA CYS A 147 -0.17 -10.49 13.84
C CYS A 147 -0.39 -11.44 15.04
N PRO A 148 -1.55 -11.47 15.72
CA PRO A 148 -1.86 -12.66 16.51
C PRO A 148 -1.78 -13.80 15.50
N SER A 149 -0.85 -14.73 15.71
CA SER A 149 -0.68 -15.84 14.79
C SER A 149 -2.05 -16.49 14.61
N LEU A 150 -2.48 -16.63 13.36
CA LEU A 150 -3.72 -17.33 13.02
C LEU A 150 -3.73 -18.77 13.56
N GLU A 151 -2.59 -19.28 14.03
CA GLU A 151 -2.46 -20.53 14.77
C GLU A 151 -3.05 -20.50 16.19
N GLN A 152 -3.07 -19.35 16.89
CA GLN A 152 -3.63 -19.28 18.25
C GLN A 152 -5.16 -19.26 18.27
N GLN A 153 -5.82 -18.74 17.21
CA GLN A 153 -7.29 -18.77 17.11
C GLN A 153 -7.84 -20.12 16.63
N ALA A 154 -7.03 -20.96 15.99
CA ALA A 154 -7.46 -22.29 15.54
C ALA A 154 -7.55 -23.32 16.69
N LEU A 155 -6.78 -23.16 17.77
CA LEU A 155 -6.77 -24.12 18.88
C LEU A 155 -7.94 -23.92 19.88
N GLU A 156 -8.50 -22.73 20.01
CA GLU A 156 -9.61 -22.50 20.97
C GLU A 156 -10.95 -23.04 20.48
N ILE A 157 -11.11 -23.31 19.18
CA ILE A 157 -12.38 -23.79 18.59
C ILE A 157 -12.57 -25.31 18.77
N LEU A 158 -11.55 -26.07 19.17
CA LEU A 158 -11.63 -27.53 19.30
C LEU A 158 -11.88 -28.06 20.72
N THR A 159 -12.19 -27.20 21.70
CA THR A 159 -12.60 -27.68 23.03
C THR A 159 -14.11 -27.52 23.18
N PHE A 160 -14.86 -28.56 22.83
CA PHE A 160 -16.28 -28.67 23.20
C PHE A 160 -16.42 -29.28 24.61
N PRO A 161 -17.46 -28.90 25.37
CA PRO A 161 -17.73 -29.39 26.73
C PRO A 161 -18.17 -30.86 26.79
#